data_AF-A0A947LWK1-F1
#
_entry.id   AF-A0A947LWK1-F1
#
_cell.length_a   1.000
_cell.length_b   1.000
_cell.length_c   1.000
_cell.angle_alpha   90.00
_cell.angle_beta   90.00
_cell.angle_gamma   90.00
#
_symmetry.space_group_name_H-M   'P 1'
#
loop_
_entity.id
_entity.type
_entity.pdbx_description
1 polymer ?
#
loop_
_entity_poly.entity_id
_entity_poly.type
_entity_poly.pdbx_seq_one_letter_code
_entity_poly.pdbx_strand_id
1 'polypeptide(L)'
;MAEAAIIARVIGTALDVDATAWNALLASQSHPTPFMRHEYLAALEASDSATPRTGWAPRFMTLWDGQGDDEVLIAACPLYLKNHSYGEYVFDWAWASAYEQHGVPYYPKAVIAVPFTPVPGTRLMARDDSARALLVQAVCQWCEDENVSSVHILFASHDDVLTSAQQDLMLRHTVQFHWKNVAPTLTAARDSLPHAGEAAPASPEGGALTALGQPGGGENAAPTLITPSDAPSSEGASPTGGGAGQPFQDFDHFLASLAQDKRKKIRQERRRVADAGVSFRWSRGADISAADWDFFYRCYERTYLEHGNPPYLTRDFFARMAAHMPEAWLLFVAERDGESIASSLIAISALPSSASGQNHQNSVAYGRYWGALERVDCLHFEACYYQPLQWCIYHGVDRFEGGAQGEHKMARALLPVQATSAHWLAHPAFAEAVERFLAREGEGVQGYMGELQARSPFRRAE
;
A
#
# COMPACT_ATOMS: atom_id res chain seq x y z
N MET A 1 -32.45 33.44 -3.52
CA MET A 1 -32.08 32.14 -2.92
C MET A 1 -30.64 32.29 -2.51
N ALA A 2 -30.32 32.24 -1.22
CA ALA A 2 -28.93 32.29 -0.78
C ALA A 2 -28.23 31.06 -1.36
N GLU A 3 -27.13 31.28 -2.07
CA GLU A 3 -26.27 30.24 -2.60
C GLU A 3 -25.78 29.39 -1.42
N ALA A 4 -26.02 28.08 -1.43
CA ALA A 4 -25.49 27.20 -0.42
C ALA A 4 -23.96 27.29 -0.49
N ALA A 5 -23.34 27.85 0.55
CA ALA A 5 -21.90 28.06 0.57
C ALA A 5 -21.22 26.77 1.03
N ILE A 6 -20.43 26.14 0.16
CA ILE A 6 -19.55 25.05 0.56
C ILE A 6 -18.44 25.64 1.43
N ILE A 7 -18.26 25.10 2.64
CA ILE A 7 -17.25 25.56 3.60
C ILE A 7 -16.14 24.53 3.71
N ALA A 8 -14.91 24.94 3.42
CA ALA A 8 -13.72 24.16 3.71
C ALA A 8 -13.26 24.38 5.16
N ARG A 9 -12.91 23.30 5.87
CA ARG A 9 -12.37 23.33 7.23
C ARG A 9 -11.15 22.44 7.34
N VAL A 10 -10.12 22.95 8.04
CA VAL A 10 -8.93 22.20 8.41
C VAL A 10 -9.02 21.86 9.90
N ILE A 11 -9.19 20.58 10.20
CA ILE A 11 -9.35 20.05 11.55
C ILE A 11 -8.00 19.50 12.03
N GLY A 12 -7.55 19.95 13.20
CA GLY A 12 -6.20 19.67 13.71
C GLY A 12 -6.00 18.30 14.33
N THR A 13 -7.04 17.46 14.41
CA THR A 13 -7.01 16.12 15.00
C THR A 13 -8.10 15.25 14.38
N ALA A 14 -7.87 13.94 14.28
CA ALA A 14 -8.90 12.99 13.85
C ALA A 14 -10.07 12.94 14.84
N LEU A 15 -9.81 13.23 16.12
CA LEU A 15 -10.77 13.07 17.22
C LEU A 15 -11.92 14.08 17.17
N ASP A 16 -11.72 15.22 16.51
CA ASP A 16 -12.72 16.28 16.35
C ASP A 16 -13.56 16.11 15.06
N VAL A 17 -13.26 15.09 14.25
CA VAL A 17 -14.03 14.76 13.05
C VAL A 17 -15.17 13.80 13.44
N ASP A 18 -16.40 14.08 12.99
CA ASP A 18 -17.53 13.18 13.22
C ASP A 18 -17.28 11.81 12.54
N ALA A 19 -17.15 10.78 13.37
CA ALA A 19 -16.82 9.42 12.93
C ALA A 19 -17.92 8.81 12.04
N THR A 20 -19.19 9.14 12.30
CA THR A 20 -20.33 8.59 11.55
C THR A 20 -20.37 9.18 10.15
N ALA A 21 -20.24 10.50 10.03
CA ALA A 21 -20.18 11.21 8.75
C ALA A 21 -18.96 10.77 7.93
N TRP A 22 -17.79 10.66 8.56
CA TRP A 22 -16.57 10.17 7.93
C TRP A 22 -16.73 8.76 7.37
N ASN A 23 -17.22 7.81 8.20
CA ASN A 23 -17.38 6.42 7.79
C ASN A 23 -18.51 6.24 6.75
N ALA A 24 -19.57 7.05 6.81
CA ALA A 24 -20.61 7.07 5.78
C ALA A 24 -20.05 7.54 4.43
N LEU A 25 -19.22 8.58 4.42
CA LEU A 25 -18.54 9.05 3.22
C LEU A 25 -17.54 8.01 2.70
N LEU A 26 -16.77 7.34 3.56
CA LEU A 26 -15.88 6.25 3.16
C LEU A 26 -16.65 5.08 2.51
N ALA A 27 -17.80 4.71 3.07
CA ALA A 27 -18.60 3.60 2.58
C ALA A 27 -19.15 3.80 1.15
N SER A 28 -19.28 5.06 0.69
CA SER A 28 -19.73 5.39 -0.66
C SER A 28 -18.61 5.41 -1.71
N GLN A 29 -17.35 5.23 -1.30
CA GLN A 29 -16.21 5.28 -2.21
C GLN A 29 -16.08 3.99 -3.02
N SER A 30 -15.40 4.05 -4.17
CA SER A 30 -15.20 2.88 -5.05
C SER A 30 -14.14 1.90 -4.52
N HIS A 31 -13.17 2.37 -3.73
CA HIS A 31 -12.08 1.57 -3.20
C HIS A 31 -11.80 1.88 -1.71
N PRO A 32 -12.78 1.68 -0.82
CA PRO A 32 -12.61 1.90 0.61
C PRO A 32 -11.64 0.87 1.19
N THR A 33 -10.84 1.29 2.15
CA THR A 33 -9.97 0.39 2.91
C THR A 33 -10.28 0.51 4.40
N PRO A 34 -10.11 -0.55 5.21
CA PRO A 34 -10.28 -0.44 6.66
C PRO A 34 -9.35 0.62 7.26
N PHE A 35 -8.22 0.92 6.61
CA PHE A 35 -7.23 1.88 7.10
C PHE A 35 -7.64 3.34 6.94
N MET A 36 -8.69 3.61 6.15
CA MET A 36 -9.29 4.94 6.03
C MET A 36 -10.46 5.14 6.98
N ARG A 37 -10.89 4.12 7.75
CA ARG A 37 -11.94 4.30 8.76
C ARG A 37 -11.49 5.26 9.85
N HIS A 38 -12.44 6.01 10.38
CA HIS A 38 -12.18 7.00 11.44
C HIS A 38 -11.45 6.37 12.63
N GLU A 39 -11.89 5.20 13.08
CA GLU A 39 -11.34 4.50 14.23
C GLU A 39 -9.86 4.14 14.05
N TYR A 40 -9.42 3.84 12.82
CA TYR A 40 -8.03 3.56 12.50
C TYR A 40 -7.16 4.82 12.59
N LEU A 41 -7.61 5.91 11.99
CA LEU A 41 -6.90 7.19 11.95
C LEU A 41 -6.85 7.85 13.33
N ALA A 42 -7.95 7.80 14.08
CA ALA A 42 -8.03 8.24 15.47
C ALA A 42 -7.11 7.41 16.38
N ALA A 43 -7.04 6.09 16.18
CA ALA A 43 -6.14 5.24 16.97
C ALA A 43 -4.66 5.52 16.70
N LEU A 44 -4.28 5.85 15.46
CA LEU A 44 -2.90 6.25 15.15
C LEU A 44 -2.46 7.49 15.94
N GLU A 45 -3.34 8.48 16.05
CA GLU A 45 -3.08 9.71 16.81
C GLU A 45 -3.14 9.48 18.32
N ALA A 46 -4.23 8.90 18.82
CA ALA A 46 -4.48 8.72 20.25
C ALA A 46 -3.50 7.75 20.95
N SER A 47 -2.79 6.93 20.18
CA SER A 47 -1.77 5.99 20.66
C SER A 47 -0.34 6.51 20.53
N ASP A 48 -0.17 7.78 20.13
CA ASP A 48 1.11 8.44 19.84
C ASP A 48 1.92 7.82 18.68
N SER A 49 1.30 6.98 17.86
CA SER A 49 1.96 6.31 16.73
C SER A 49 2.20 7.28 15.57
N ALA A 50 1.18 8.04 15.16
CA ALA A 50 1.27 9.08 14.13
C ALA A 50 0.88 10.45 14.71
N THR A 51 1.89 11.19 15.13
CA THR A 51 1.75 12.52 15.75
C THR A 51 2.85 13.45 15.24
N PRO A 52 2.79 14.78 15.51
CA PRO A 52 3.87 15.69 15.13
C PRO A 52 5.27 15.20 15.57
N ARG A 53 5.36 14.52 16.72
CA ARG A 53 6.59 13.93 17.26
C ARG A 53 7.18 12.85 16.36
N THR A 54 6.35 12.07 15.68
CA THR A 54 6.77 11.03 14.72
C THR A 54 6.74 11.54 13.27
N GLY A 55 6.62 12.87 13.09
CA GLY A 55 6.61 13.52 11.79
C GLY A 55 5.30 13.41 11.03
N TRP A 56 4.17 13.22 11.74
CA TRP A 56 2.82 13.18 11.18
C TRP A 56 1.94 14.22 11.89
N ALA A 57 1.98 15.48 11.46
CA ALA A 57 1.16 16.53 12.06
C ALA A 57 -0.22 16.62 11.37
N PRO A 58 -1.33 16.19 12.02
CA PRO A 58 -2.65 16.08 11.38
C PRO A 58 -3.28 17.44 11.02
N ARG A 59 -3.91 17.49 9.84
CA ARG A 59 -4.61 18.65 9.25
C ARG A 59 -5.80 18.19 8.40
N PHE A 60 -6.71 17.39 8.95
CA PHE A 60 -7.85 16.81 8.22
C PHE A 60 -8.64 17.89 7.46
N MET A 61 -8.62 17.82 6.12
CA MET A 61 -9.38 18.73 5.27
C MET A 61 -10.79 18.17 5.08
N THR A 62 -11.80 18.99 5.31
CA THR A 62 -13.22 18.63 5.19
C THR A 62 -13.99 19.72 4.44
N LEU A 63 -14.91 19.32 3.57
CA LEU A 63 -15.85 20.21 2.88
C LEU A 63 -17.27 19.92 3.35
N TRP A 64 -17.98 20.99 3.71
CA TRP A 64 -19.33 20.94 4.25
C TRP A 64 -20.29 21.71 3.35
N ASP A 65 -21.46 21.14 3.10
CA ASP A 65 -22.57 21.77 2.35
C ASP A 65 -23.73 22.02 3.32
N GLY A 66 -24.41 23.16 3.20
CA GLY A 66 -25.45 23.61 4.14
C GLY A 66 -24.98 24.66 5.15
N GLN A 67 -25.80 24.94 6.17
CA GLN A 67 -25.50 25.91 7.24
C GLN A 67 -26.05 25.44 8.59
N GLY A 68 -25.34 25.75 9.67
CA GLY A 68 -25.78 25.45 11.04
C GLY A 68 -25.84 23.95 11.31
N ASP A 69 -26.90 23.49 11.96
CA ASP A 69 -27.06 22.08 12.36
C ASP A 69 -27.38 21.14 11.17
N ASP A 70 -27.69 21.70 9.99
CA ASP A 70 -28.03 20.96 8.77
C ASP A 70 -26.81 20.74 7.84
N GLU A 71 -25.59 21.07 8.29
CA GLU A 71 -24.38 20.85 7.50
C GLU A 71 -24.10 19.36 7.27
N VAL A 72 -23.76 19.03 6.02
CA VAL A 72 -23.42 17.67 5.60
C VAL A 72 -21.99 17.63 5.11
N LEU A 73 -21.22 16.65 5.59
CA LEU A 73 -19.86 16.38 5.09
C LEU A 73 -19.95 15.84 3.66
N ILE A 74 -19.44 16.59 2.69
CA ILE A 74 -19.50 16.24 1.26
C ILE A 74 -18.18 15.74 0.69
N ALA A 75 -17.05 16.11 1.30
CA ALA A 75 -15.74 15.60 0.94
C ALA A 75 -14.76 15.69 2.13
N ALA A 76 -13.81 14.77 2.22
CA ALA A 76 -12.79 14.79 3.26
C ALA A 76 -11.53 14.00 2.86
N CYS A 77 -10.39 14.39 3.43
CA CYS A 77 -9.16 13.59 3.35
C CYS A 77 -8.29 13.73 4.61
N PRO A 78 -7.58 12.66 5.01
CA PRO A 78 -6.56 12.74 6.04
C PRO A 78 -5.31 13.40 5.43
N LEU A 79 -4.99 14.60 5.89
CA LEU A 79 -3.84 15.37 5.45
C LEU A 79 -2.89 15.55 6.63
N TYR A 80 -1.59 15.42 6.37
CA TYR A 80 -0.54 15.55 7.37
C TYR A 80 0.57 16.49 6.88
N LEU A 81 1.00 17.42 7.72
CA LEU A 81 2.22 18.18 7.50
C LEU A 81 3.43 17.35 7.94
N LYS A 82 4.46 17.33 7.09
CA LYS A 82 5.68 16.56 7.29
C LYS A 82 6.92 17.41 7.08
N ASN A 83 7.93 17.18 7.92
CA ASN A 83 9.25 17.80 7.87
C ASN A 83 10.34 16.82 7.40
N HIS A 84 9.95 15.62 6.99
CA HIS A 84 10.81 14.57 6.43
C HIS A 84 9.95 13.54 5.70
N SER A 85 10.56 12.72 4.84
CA SER A 85 9.81 11.70 4.06
C SER A 85 9.66 10.32 4.73
N TYR A 86 10.14 10.16 5.97
CA TYR A 86 10.03 8.88 6.68
C TYR A 86 8.57 8.46 6.94
N GLY A 87 8.32 7.17 6.73
CA GLY A 87 7.03 6.51 6.97
C GLY A 87 6.03 6.60 5.80
N GLU A 88 6.34 7.32 4.73
CA GLU A 88 5.46 7.51 3.56
C GLU A 88 5.54 6.37 2.55
N TYR A 89 6.64 5.61 2.55
CA TYR A 89 6.94 4.56 1.56
C TYR A 89 7.02 5.02 0.09
N VAL A 90 6.93 6.33 -0.16
CA VAL A 90 7.28 6.98 -1.42
C VAL A 90 8.37 7.98 -1.12
N PHE A 91 9.52 7.83 -1.78
CA PHE A 91 10.70 8.64 -1.48
C PHE A 91 10.91 9.71 -2.54
N ASP A 92 10.93 10.95 -2.10
CA ASP A 92 11.12 12.19 -2.87
C ASP A 92 12.39 12.94 -2.41
N TRP A 93 13.36 12.21 -1.84
CA TRP A 93 14.65 12.76 -1.41
C TRP A 93 15.38 13.53 -2.52
N ALA A 94 15.24 13.08 -3.77
CA ALA A 94 15.81 13.78 -4.93
C ALA A 94 15.17 15.17 -5.12
N TRP A 95 13.87 15.32 -4.86
CA TRP A 95 13.18 16.61 -4.94
C TRP A 95 13.60 17.51 -3.78
N ALA A 96 13.58 16.98 -2.56
CA ALA A 96 14.05 17.70 -1.37
C ALA A 96 15.50 18.21 -1.54
N SER A 97 16.38 17.37 -2.08
CA SER A 97 17.79 17.72 -2.34
C SER A 97 17.91 18.82 -3.40
N ALA A 98 17.09 18.79 -4.45
CA ALA A 98 17.08 19.83 -5.47
C ALA A 98 16.64 21.18 -4.89
N TYR A 99 15.58 21.20 -4.07
CA TYR A 99 15.13 22.38 -3.34
C TYR A 99 16.25 22.96 -2.45
N GLU A 100 16.90 22.11 -1.66
CA GLU A 100 18.01 22.50 -0.79
C GLU A 100 19.20 23.10 -1.57
N GLN A 101 19.59 22.48 -2.68
CA GLN A 101 20.66 22.96 -3.55
C GLN A 101 20.40 24.37 -4.13
N HIS A 102 19.13 24.75 -4.26
CA HIS A 102 18.70 26.06 -4.74
C HIS A 102 18.27 27.02 -3.63
N GLY A 103 18.43 26.63 -2.35
CA GLY A 103 18.10 27.47 -1.20
C GLY A 103 16.60 27.71 -0.99
N VAL A 104 15.74 26.85 -1.54
CA VAL A 104 14.28 26.93 -1.38
C VAL A 104 13.83 25.87 -0.38
N PRO A 105 13.04 26.20 0.65
CA PRO A 105 12.55 25.21 1.60
C PRO A 105 11.61 24.19 0.93
N TYR A 106 11.94 22.90 1.03
CA TYR A 106 11.03 21.82 0.63
C TYR A 106 10.08 21.41 1.75
N TYR A 107 10.43 21.66 3.01
CA TYR A 107 9.58 21.35 4.15
C TYR A 107 9.04 22.64 4.79
N PRO A 108 7.83 22.62 5.37
CA PRO A 108 6.93 21.47 5.43
C PRO A 108 6.30 21.16 4.07
N LYS A 109 5.99 19.88 3.86
CA LYS A 109 5.14 19.39 2.76
C LYS A 109 3.86 18.81 3.32
N ALA A 110 2.80 18.81 2.51
CA ALA A 110 1.53 18.18 2.82
C ALA A 110 1.45 16.77 2.22
N VAL A 111 0.98 15.80 2.98
CA VAL A 111 0.80 14.41 2.54
C VAL A 111 -0.61 13.93 2.85
N ILE A 112 -1.32 13.46 1.82
CA ILE A 112 -2.60 12.76 1.93
C ILE A 112 -2.32 11.26 1.79
N ALA A 113 -2.32 10.56 2.93
CA ALA A 113 -2.00 9.15 3.02
C ALA A 113 -2.54 8.56 4.33
N VAL A 114 -2.52 7.23 4.42
CA VAL A 114 -2.63 6.54 5.71
C VAL A 114 -1.21 6.38 6.30
N PRO A 115 -0.92 6.90 7.51
CA PRO A 115 0.39 6.74 8.14
C PRO A 115 0.85 5.28 8.19
N PHE A 116 2.12 5.06 7.82
CA PHE A 116 2.79 3.77 7.84
C PHE A 116 2.10 2.63 7.06
N THR A 117 1.19 2.97 6.14
CA THR A 117 0.30 2.02 5.47
C THR A 117 0.33 2.23 3.95
N PRO A 118 1.26 1.57 3.24
CA PRO A 118 1.42 1.74 1.79
C PRO A 118 0.43 0.87 1.00
N VAL A 119 -0.86 1.00 1.31
CA VAL A 119 -1.94 0.21 0.70
C VAL A 119 -2.70 1.11 -0.28
N PRO A 120 -2.77 0.78 -1.58
CA PRO A 120 -3.59 1.53 -2.52
C PRO A 120 -5.05 1.57 -2.13
N GLY A 121 -5.68 2.72 -2.31
CA GLY A 121 -7.12 2.89 -2.09
C GLY A 121 -7.51 4.35 -1.95
N THR A 122 -8.78 4.61 -1.62
CA THR A 122 -9.30 5.97 -1.58
C THR A 122 -8.50 6.87 -0.62
N ARG A 123 -8.20 8.09 -1.08
CA ARG A 123 -7.54 9.17 -0.33
C ARG A 123 -8.38 10.44 -0.27
N LEU A 124 -9.11 10.73 -1.34
CA LEU A 124 -10.00 11.88 -1.45
C LEU A 124 -11.44 11.38 -1.41
N MET A 125 -11.99 11.25 -0.20
CA MET A 125 -13.37 10.80 -0.07
C MET A 125 -14.30 11.95 -0.48
N ALA A 126 -15.29 11.66 -1.32
CA ALA A 126 -16.24 12.66 -1.77
C ALA A 126 -17.58 12.04 -2.12
N ARG A 127 -18.66 12.81 -2.01
CA ARG A 127 -20.01 12.36 -2.36
C ARG A 127 -20.19 12.21 -3.88
N ASP A 128 -19.44 13.00 -4.66
CA ASP A 128 -19.45 13.04 -6.11
C ASP A 128 -18.10 13.60 -6.63
N ASP A 129 -17.88 13.52 -7.95
CA ASP A 129 -16.63 13.94 -8.58
C ASP A 129 -16.39 15.46 -8.47
N SER A 130 -17.46 16.27 -8.42
CA SER A 130 -17.38 17.72 -8.26
C SER A 130 -16.85 18.09 -6.88
N ALA A 131 -17.38 17.45 -5.83
CA ALA A 131 -16.89 17.61 -4.46
C ALA A 131 -15.44 17.12 -4.30
N ARG A 132 -15.04 16.07 -5.03
CA ARG A 132 -13.65 15.60 -5.04
C ARG A 132 -12.71 16.62 -5.67
N ALA A 133 -13.08 17.21 -6.81
CA ALA A 133 -12.31 18.26 -7.46
C ALA A 133 -12.16 19.50 -6.56
N LEU A 134 -13.26 19.94 -5.94
CA LEU A 134 -13.24 21.03 -4.97
C LEU A 134 -12.33 20.73 -3.77
N LEU A 135 -12.26 19.47 -3.31
CA LEU A 135 -11.37 19.07 -2.23
C LEU A 135 -9.89 19.22 -2.63
N VAL A 136 -9.52 18.80 -3.84
CA VAL A 136 -8.15 18.98 -4.35
C VAL A 136 -7.79 20.46 -4.44
N GLN A 137 -8.69 21.29 -4.97
CA GLN A 137 -8.51 22.74 -5.06
C GLN A 137 -8.35 23.37 -3.68
N ALA A 138 -9.21 23.01 -2.72
CA ALA A 138 -9.15 23.53 -1.36
C ALA A 138 -7.84 23.15 -0.66
N VAL A 139 -7.32 21.92 -0.87
CA VAL A 139 -6.03 21.51 -0.32
C VAL A 139 -4.87 22.29 -0.94
N CYS A 140 -4.86 22.48 -2.26
CA CYS A 140 -3.79 23.24 -2.94
C CYS A 140 -3.82 24.71 -2.51
N GLN A 141 -4.99 25.35 -2.49
CA GLN A 141 -5.15 26.72 -2.01
C GLN A 141 -4.70 26.87 -0.56
N TRP A 142 -5.09 25.95 0.31
CA TRP A 142 -4.63 25.96 1.70
C TRP A 142 -3.10 25.84 1.81
N CYS A 143 -2.47 25.04 0.95
CA CYS A 143 -1.01 24.94 0.92
C CYS A 143 -0.34 26.24 0.47
N GLU A 144 -0.90 26.94 -0.51
CA GLU A 144 -0.43 28.27 -0.91
C GLU A 144 -0.54 29.27 0.25
N ASP A 145 -1.71 29.33 0.89
CA ASP A 145 -1.99 30.26 1.99
C ASP A 145 -1.05 30.03 3.20
N GLU A 146 -0.75 28.76 3.51
CA GLU A 146 0.12 28.36 4.62
C GLU A 146 1.60 28.24 4.24
N ASN A 147 1.99 28.61 3.01
CA ASN A 147 3.36 28.47 2.49
C ASN A 147 3.93 27.04 2.60
N VAL A 148 3.09 26.03 2.37
CA VAL A 148 3.46 24.62 2.27
C VAL A 148 3.95 24.34 0.85
N SER A 149 5.11 23.70 0.73
CA SER A 149 5.84 23.60 -0.54
C SER A 149 5.15 22.72 -1.60
N SER A 150 4.40 21.72 -1.17
CA SER A 150 3.83 20.68 -2.03
C SER A 150 2.72 19.88 -1.34
N VAL A 151 1.90 19.20 -2.16
CA VAL A 151 0.90 18.21 -1.75
C VAL A 151 1.23 16.87 -2.41
N HIS A 152 1.19 15.80 -1.63
CA HIS A 152 1.47 14.44 -2.09
C HIS A 152 0.31 13.50 -1.73
N ILE A 153 -0.43 13.04 -2.73
CA ILE A 153 -1.53 12.08 -2.58
C ILE A 153 -0.97 10.69 -2.88
N LEU A 154 -0.77 9.86 -1.84
CA LEU A 154 0.00 8.62 -1.97
C LEU A 154 -0.88 7.38 -2.10
N PHE A 155 -0.52 6.52 -3.06
CA PHE A 155 -1.22 5.26 -3.36
C PHE A 155 -2.73 5.47 -3.58
N ALA A 156 -3.05 6.44 -4.43
CA ALA A 156 -4.38 6.94 -4.69
C ALA A 156 -5.25 5.91 -5.46
N SER A 157 -6.56 5.93 -5.20
CA SER A 157 -7.53 5.12 -5.97
C SER A 157 -7.67 5.62 -7.41
N HIS A 158 -8.33 4.86 -8.27
CA HIS A 158 -8.52 5.28 -9.67
C HIS A 158 -9.24 6.63 -9.78
N ASP A 159 -10.31 6.83 -9.00
CA ASP A 159 -11.10 8.07 -9.02
C ASP A 159 -10.27 9.26 -8.51
N ASP A 160 -9.46 9.05 -7.46
CA ASP A 160 -8.53 10.05 -6.94
C ASP A 160 -7.51 10.46 -8.02
N VAL A 161 -6.96 9.49 -8.76
CA VAL A 161 -5.98 9.73 -9.83
C VAL A 161 -6.60 10.50 -10.99
N LEU A 162 -7.80 10.11 -11.43
CA LEU A 162 -8.52 10.80 -12.50
C LEU A 162 -8.79 12.26 -12.12
N THR A 163 -9.34 12.49 -10.93
CA THR A 163 -9.59 13.85 -10.43
C THR A 163 -8.30 14.64 -10.29
N SER A 164 -7.23 14.03 -9.76
CA SER A 164 -5.93 14.72 -9.61
C SER A 164 -5.35 15.14 -10.96
N ALA A 165 -5.40 14.27 -11.97
CA ALA A 165 -4.95 14.59 -13.33
C ALA A 165 -5.79 15.72 -13.97
N GLN A 166 -7.10 15.74 -13.73
CA GLN A 166 -7.98 16.83 -14.18
C GLN A 166 -7.74 18.16 -13.46
N GLN A 167 -7.03 18.14 -12.33
CA GLN A 167 -6.60 19.31 -11.56
C GLN A 167 -5.10 19.61 -11.77
N ASP A 168 -4.51 19.09 -12.86
CA ASP A 168 -3.11 19.32 -13.26
C ASP A 168 -2.06 18.86 -12.22
N LEU A 169 -2.39 17.89 -11.35
CA LEU A 169 -1.40 17.26 -10.49
C LEU A 169 -0.54 16.28 -11.29
N MET A 170 0.77 16.30 -11.04
CA MET A 170 1.74 15.39 -11.64
C MET A 170 1.56 13.96 -11.09
N LEU A 171 1.42 12.99 -11.98
CA LEU A 171 1.29 11.58 -11.59
C LEU A 171 2.65 10.90 -11.50
N ARG A 172 2.84 10.10 -10.46
CA ARG A 172 4.00 9.22 -10.28
C ARG A 172 3.54 7.78 -10.16
N HIS A 173 4.16 6.89 -10.93
CA HIS A 173 3.83 5.47 -10.93
C HIS A 173 4.90 4.66 -10.20
N THR A 174 4.45 3.68 -9.44
CA THR A 174 5.29 2.71 -8.73
C THR A 174 4.72 1.31 -8.94
N VAL A 175 5.50 0.29 -8.60
CA VAL A 175 5.07 -1.11 -8.72
C VAL A 175 4.87 -1.72 -7.34
N GLN A 176 3.69 -2.29 -7.12
CA GLN A 176 3.39 -3.18 -6.02
C GLN A 176 3.17 -4.61 -6.52
N PHE A 177 3.01 -5.56 -5.60
CA PHE A 177 2.82 -6.97 -5.96
C PHE A 177 1.61 -7.55 -5.22
N HIS A 178 0.61 -8.00 -5.98
CA HIS A 178 -0.64 -8.54 -5.46
C HIS A 178 -0.87 -9.96 -5.99
N TRP A 179 -1.38 -10.84 -5.15
CA TRP A 179 -1.92 -12.13 -5.58
C TRP A 179 -3.42 -12.00 -5.83
N LYS A 180 -3.91 -12.62 -6.89
CA LYS A 180 -5.35 -12.71 -7.19
C LYS A 180 -5.77 -14.18 -7.07
N ASN A 181 -6.98 -14.41 -6.57
CA ASN A 181 -7.52 -15.76 -6.40
C ASN A 181 -8.06 -16.37 -7.70
N VAL A 182 -7.37 -16.13 -8.81
CA VAL A 182 -7.64 -16.69 -10.13
C VAL A 182 -6.30 -16.82 -10.86
N ALA A 183 -6.14 -17.84 -11.69
CA ALA A 183 -4.99 -17.91 -12.57
C ALA A 183 -5.07 -16.79 -13.62
N PRO A 184 -3.97 -16.06 -13.91
CA PRO A 184 -3.97 -15.08 -14.99
C PRO A 184 -4.10 -15.80 -16.34
N THR A 185 -4.89 -15.23 -17.25
CA THR A 185 -4.87 -15.65 -18.66
C THR A 185 -3.58 -15.16 -19.30
N LEU A 186 -2.57 -16.03 -19.40
CA LEU A 186 -1.33 -15.73 -20.12
C LEU A 186 -1.50 -16.11 -21.59
N THR A 187 -1.69 -15.12 -22.46
CA THR A 187 -1.72 -15.34 -23.91
C THR A 187 -0.34 -15.83 -24.37
N ALA A 188 -0.28 -16.93 -25.13
CA ALA A 188 0.95 -17.35 -25.78
C ALA A 188 1.39 -16.25 -26.77
N ALA A 189 2.54 -15.62 -26.52
CA ALA A 189 3.14 -14.73 -27.51
C ALA A 189 3.48 -15.58 -28.75
N ARG A 190 2.94 -15.18 -29.92
CA ARG A 190 3.36 -15.77 -31.20
C ARG A 190 4.84 -15.47 -31.39
N ASP A 191 5.66 -16.51 -31.35
CA ASP A 191 7.09 -16.43 -31.67
C ASP A 191 7.30 -15.78 -33.03
N SER A 192 7.93 -14.62 -33.04
CA SER A 192 8.67 -14.13 -34.20
C SER A 192 9.59 -12.98 -33.80
N LEU A 193 10.78 -13.30 -33.27
CA LEU A 193 11.96 -12.43 -33.42
C LEU A 193 13.22 -13.29 -33.66
N PRO A 194 14.15 -12.83 -34.53
CA PRO A 194 15.28 -13.62 -34.99
C PRO A 194 16.47 -13.58 -34.02
N HIS A 195 17.28 -14.64 -34.08
CA HIS A 195 18.50 -14.85 -33.30
C HIS A 195 19.61 -13.82 -33.58
N ALA A 196 20.17 -13.27 -32.50
CA ALA A 196 21.60 -12.97 -32.29
C ALA A 196 21.75 -12.77 -30.76
N GLY A 197 22.65 -13.39 -30.00
CA GLY A 197 23.96 -13.94 -30.33
C GLY A 197 25.05 -13.07 -29.73
N GLU A 198 25.16 -12.97 -28.39
CA GLU A 198 26.44 -12.80 -27.67
C GLU A 198 26.27 -12.82 -26.14
N ALA A 199 27.33 -13.27 -25.46
CA ALA A 199 27.34 -13.77 -24.09
C ALA A 199 27.40 -12.67 -23.01
N ALA A 200 26.67 -12.89 -21.90
CA ALA A 200 26.79 -12.10 -20.68
C ALA A 200 27.95 -12.60 -19.79
N PRO A 201 28.74 -11.72 -19.14
CA PRO A 201 29.72 -12.13 -18.14
C PRO A 201 29.07 -12.41 -16.77
N ALA A 202 29.74 -13.27 -16.00
CA ALA A 202 29.29 -13.87 -14.75
C ALA A 202 29.07 -12.88 -13.59
N SER A 203 28.00 -13.13 -12.81
CA SER A 203 27.72 -12.51 -11.50
C SER A 203 28.66 -13.06 -10.42
N PRO A 204 29.10 -12.25 -9.43
CA PRO A 204 29.62 -12.77 -8.18
C PRO A 204 28.47 -13.05 -7.19
N GLU A 205 28.62 -14.17 -6.48
CA GLU A 205 27.78 -14.62 -5.36
C GLU A 205 28.01 -13.77 -4.10
N GLY A 206 26.96 -13.54 -3.31
CA GLY A 206 27.08 -13.16 -1.90
C GLY A 206 26.01 -12.20 -1.37
N GLY A 207 25.30 -12.61 -0.30
CA GLY A 207 24.66 -11.70 0.66
C GLY A 207 23.13 -11.59 0.60
N ALA A 208 22.43 -12.44 1.36
CA ALA A 208 21.06 -12.19 1.80
C ALA A 208 21.07 -11.31 3.07
N LEU A 209 20.03 -10.47 3.23
CA LEU A 209 19.68 -9.59 4.37
C LEU A 209 20.13 -8.12 4.28
N THR A 210 19.38 -7.31 3.52
CA THR A 210 19.14 -5.88 3.80
C THR A 210 17.97 -5.36 2.96
N ALA A 211 16.76 -5.33 3.52
CA ALA A 211 15.61 -4.61 2.95
C ALA A 211 14.52 -4.35 4.01
N LEU A 212 14.93 -3.74 5.11
CA LEU A 212 14.09 -2.85 5.93
C LEU A 212 14.93 -1.58 6.04
N GLY A 213 14.39 -0.45 5.60
CA GLY A 213 15.12 0.81 5.48
C GLY A 213 15.90 1.11 6.76
N GLN A 214 17.23 1.15 6.67
CA GLN A 214 18.05 1.62 7.77
C GLN A 214 17.94 3.15 7.86
N PRO A 215 17.87 3.72 9.07
CA PRO A 215 18.12 5.12 9.31
C PRO A 215 19.62 5.36 9.51
N GLY A 216 20.13 6.43 8.90
CA GLY A 216 21.45 6.99 9.24
C GLY A 216 22.48 6.91 8.12
N GLY A 217 22.73 8.07 7.51
CA GLY A 217 23.99 8.55 6.93
C GLY A 217 24.91 7.54 6.24
N GLY A 218 24.88 7.52 4.91
CA GLY A 218 25.95 6.94 4.09
C GLY A 218 25.68 7.24 2.62
N GLU A 219 26.48 8.12 2.04
CA GLU A 219 26.51 8.43 0.62
C GLU A 219 26.56 7.16 -0.23
N ASN A 220 25.63 6.99 -1.18
CA ASN A 220 25.99 6.43 -2.48
C ASN A 220 24.91 6.63 -3.56
N ALA A 221 25.38 7.33 -4.59
CA ALA A 221 24.94 7.45 -5.98
C ALA A 221 23.68 6.68 -6.44
N ALA A 222 22.78 7.44 -7.05
CA ALA A 222 21.75 6.95 -7.97
C ALA A 222 22.39 6.13 -9.12
N PRO A 223 21.81 4.99 -9.53
CA PRO A 223 22.30 4.28 -10.70
C PRO A 223 21.92 5.06 -11.97
N THR A 224 22.93 5.44 -12.74
CA THR A 224 22.79 5.92 -14.12
C THR A 224 22.55 4.70 -15.01
N LEU A 225 21.45 4.67 -15.76
CA LEU A 225 21.22 3.66 -16.79
C LEU A 225 21.25 4.30 -18.18
N ILE A 226 21.97 3.61 -19.07
CA ILE A 226 22.33 4.01 -20.43
C ILE A 226 21.17 3.74 -21.38
N THR A 227 20.97 4.65 -22.34
CA THR A 227 19.92 4.59 -23.38
C THR A 227 20.24 3.60 -24.49
N PRO A 228 19.21 3.01 -25.11
CA PRO A 228 19.21 2.79 -26.55
C PRO A 228 18.15 3.64 -27.26
N SER A 229 18.48 3.97 -28.50
CA SER A 229 17.85 4.91 -29.42
C SER A 229 16.65 4.33 -30.18
N ASP A 230 15.63 5.17 -30.37
CA ASP A 230 14.55 5.18 -31.37
C ASP A 230 13.75 3.91 -31.69
N ALA A 231 12.48 3.90 -31.27
CA ALA A 231 11.36 3.23 -31.96
C ALA A 231 10.01 3.89 -31.58
N PRO A 232 9.01 3.90 -32.49
CA PRO A 232 7.93 4.89 -32.47
C PRO A 232 6.80 4.59 -31.47
N SER A 233 6.15 5.68 -31.06
CA SER A 233 4.98 5.77 -30.20
C SER A 233 3.79 4.94 -30.70
N SER A 234 3.27 4.06 -29.84
CA SER A 234 1.97 3.42 -30.01
C SER A 234 1.06 3.78 -28.83
N GLU A 235 -0.09 4.36 -29.16
CA GLU A 235 -1.13 4.83 -28.23
C GLU A 235 -1.55 3.75 -27.24
N GLY A 236 -1.57 4.12 -25.95
CA GLY A 236 -1.93 3.27 -24.83
C GLY A 236 -3.43 2.96 -24.79
N ALA A 237 -3.76 1.69 -25.02
CA ALA A 237 -5.06 1.14 -24.67
C ALA A 237 -5.05 0.73 -23.18
N SER A 238 -5.92 1.36 -22.39
CA SER A 238 -6.24 0.96 -21.02
C SER A 238 -6.70 -0.50 -20.95
N PRO A 239 -6.10 -1.39 -20.14
CA PRO A 239 -6.62 -2.74 -19.98
C PRO A 239 -7.67 -2.74 -18.86
N THR A 240 -8.88 -2.25 -19.16
CA THR A 240 -10.06 -2.54 -18.35
C THR A 240 -10.76 -3.78 -18.91
N GLY A 241 -10.72 -4.88 -18.16
CA GLY A 241 -11.52 -6.09 -18.41
C GLY A 241 -10.73 -7.33 -18.83
N GLY A 242 -9.95 -7.91 -17.90
CA GLY A 242 -9.37 -9.25 -18.08
C GLY A 242 -10.38 -10.33 -17.67
N GLY A 243 -10.70 -11.26 -18.58
CA GLY A 243 -11.68 -12.33 -18.39
C GLY A 243 -11.47 -13.12 -17.09
N ALA A 244 -12.57 -13.36 -16.36
CA ALA A 244 -12.54 -14.02 -15.07
C ALA A 244 -12.17 -15.50 -15.23
N GLY A 245 -10.93 -15.85 -14.88
CA GLY A 245 -10.56 -17.23 -14.60
C GLY A 245 -11.36 -17.79 -13.42
N GLN A 246 -11.50 -19.11 -13.32
CA GLN A 246 -12.16 -19.72 -12.17
C GLN A 246 -11.31 -19.55 -10.90
N PRO A 247 -11.93 -19.30 -9.73
CA PRO A 247 -11.21 -19.23 -8.47
C PRO A 247 -10.44 -20.50 -8.12
N PHE A 248 -9.36 -20.39 -7.34
CA PHE A 248 -8.65 -21.58 -6.90
C PHE A 248 -9.50 -22.38 -5.90
N GLN A 249 -9.56 -23.71 -6.07
CA GLN A 249 -10.34 -24.58 -5.18
C GLN A 249 -9.62 -24.85 -3.85
N ASP A 250 -8.31 -25.06 -3.92
CA ASP A 250 -7.44 -25.29 -2.77
C ASP A 250 -6.00 -24.86 -3.10
N PHE A 251 -5.10 -25.01 -2.12
CA PHE A 251 -3.70 -24.61 -2.28
C PHE A 251 -2.95 -25.46 -3.32
N ASP A 252 -3.32 -26.74 -3.50
CA ASP A 252 -2.68 -27.60 -4.50
C ASP A 252 -3.12 -27.25 -5.92
N HIS A 253 -4.40 -26.88 -6.12
CA HIS A 253 -4.91 -26.33 -7.37
C HIS A 253 -4.19 -25.02 -7.72
N PHE A 254 -3.99 -24.14 -6.74
CA PHE A 254 -3.14 -22.96 -6.89
C PHE A 254 -1.71 -23.33 -7.31
N LEU A 255 -1.04 -24.25 -6.59
CA LEU A 255 0.31 -24.68 -6.93
C LEU A 255 0.41 -25.33 -8.32
N ALA A 256 -0.62 -26.04 -8.75
CA ALA A 256 -0.70 -26.63 -10.08
C ALA A 256 -0.68 -25.56 -11.18
N SER A 257 -1.22 -24.36 -10.94
CA SER A 257 -1.18 -23.26 -11.92
C SER A 257 0.23 -22.67 -12.14
N LEU A 258 1.17 -22.93 -11.23
CA LEU A 258 2.54 -22.39 -11.28
C LEU A 258 3.50 -23.24 -12.13
N ALA A 259 4.55 -22.61 -12.63
CA ALA A 259 5.69 -23.28 -13.25
C ALA A 259 6.33 -24.30 -12.29
N GLN A 260 6.90 -25.37 -12.84
CA GLN A 260 7.37 -26.53 -12.06
C GLN A 260 8.44 -26.15 -11.02
N ASP A 261 9.39 -25.30 -11.38
CA ASP A 261 10.44 -24.81 -10.49
C ASP A 261 9.86 -24.00 -9.32
N LYS A 262 8.90 -23.10 -9.59
CA LYS A 262 8.21 -22.29 -8.57
C LYS A 262 7.42 -23.16 -7.61
N ARG A 263 6.61 -24.08 -8.15
CA ARG A 263 5.87 -25.06 -7.35
C ARG A 263 6.78 -25.89 -6.45
N LYS A 264 7.89 -26.41 -7.01
CA LYS A 264 8.87 -27.20 -6.25
C LYS A 264 9.51 -26.39 -5.12
N LYS A 265 9.86 -25.13 -5.39
CA LYS A 265 10.44 -24.22 -4.40
C LYS A 265 9.46 -23.93 -3.26
N ILE A 266 8.21 -23.58 -3.56
CA ILE A 266 7.19 -23.33 -2.52
C ILE A 266 7.04 -24.58 -1.64
N ARG A 267 6.86 -25.77 -2.23
CA ARG A 267 6.74 -27.03 -1.47
C ARG A 267 7.96 -27.29 -0.57
N GLN A 268 9.16 -26.99 -1.04
CA GLN A 268 10.38 -27.13 -0.24
C GLN A 268 10.41 -26.13 0.92
N GLU A 269 10.06 -24.86 0.70
CA GLU A 269 10.00 -23.83 1.75
C GLU A 269 8.97 -24.21 2.84
N ARG A 270 7.76 -24.65 2.46
CA ARG A 270 6.74 -25.11 3.42
C ARG A 270 7.19 -26.35 4.20
N ARG A 271 7.81 -27.31 3.51
CA ARG A 271 8.31 -28.55 4.13
C ARG A 271 9.39 -28.27 5.17
N ARG A 272 10.30 -27.32 4.95
CA ARG A 272 11.34 -26.97 5.95
C ARG A 272 10.73 -26.51 7.26
N VAL A 273 9.65 -25.73 7.21
CA VAL A 273 8.94 -25.25 8.40
C VAL A 273 8.24 -26.41 9.12
N ALA A 274 7.56 -27.28 8.37
CA ALA A 274 6.92 -28.47 8.92
C ALA A 274 7.93 -29.49 9.52
N ASP A 275 9.03 -29.77 8.82
CA ASP A 275 10.10 -30.67 9.29
C ASP A 275 10.82 -30.09 10.54
N ALA A 276 10.75 -28.77 10.76
CA ALA A 276 11.20 -28.11 11.98
C ALA A 276 10.20 -28.19 13.16
N GLY A 277 9.09 -28.92 13.00
CA GLY A 277 8.07 -29.12 14.02
C GLY A 277 7.09 -27.96 14.18
N VAL A 278 7.03 -27.04 13.21
CA VAL A 278 6.18 -25.85 13.30
C VAL A 278 4.82 -26.11 12.66
N SER A 279 3.75 -25.83 13.42
CA SER A 279 2.37 -25.80 12.95
C SER A 279 1.80 -24.38 13.04
N PHE A 280 0.61 -24.15 12.48
CA PHE A 280 -0.06 -22.85 12.50
C PHE A 280 -1.51 -22.98 12.95
N ARG A 281 -1.95 -22.00 13.72
CA ARG A 281 -3.36 -21.70 13.95
C ARG A 281 -3.66 -20.26 13.53
N TRP A 282 -4.94 -19.96 13.30
CA TRP A 282 -5.39 -18.61 13.02
C TRP A 282 -6.64 -18.26 13.81
N SER A 283 -6.82 -16.97 14.09
CA SER A 283 -7.99 -16.38 14.74
C SER A 283 -8.34 -15.05 14.08
N ARG A 284 -9.63 -14.74 13.97
CA ARG A 284 -10.15 -13.56 13.27
C ARG A 284 -11.03 -12.76 14.22
N GLY A 285 -11.02 -11.44 14.11
CA GLY A 285 -12.07 -10.67 14.77
C GLY A 285 -11.99 -10.77 16.29
N ALA A 286 -13.16 -10.89 16.90
CA ALA A 286 -13.31 -11.10 18.34
C ALA A 286 -12.75 -12.45 18.83
N ASP A 287 -12.45 -13.39 17.92
CA ASP A 287 -11.83 -14.67 18.30
C ASP A 287 -10.33 -14.55 18.57
N ILE A 288 -9.71 -13.39 18.26
CA ILE A 288 -8.32 -13.12 18.63
C ILE A 288 -8.28 -12.80 20.13
N SER A 289 -7.74 -13.73 20.92
CA SER A 289 -7.66 -13.59 22.37
C SER A 289 -6.73 -12.45 22.80
N ALA A 290 -6.92 -11.91 24.00
CA ALA A 290 -6.02 -10.89 24.56
C ALA A 290 -4.56 -11.42 24.67
N ALA A 291 -4.39 -12.70 25.03
CA ALA A 291 -3.08 -13.34 25.08
C ALA A 291 -2.41 -13.42 23.71
N ASP A 292 -3.19 -13.62 22.64
CA ASP A 292 -2.70 -13.63 21.27
C ASP A 292 -2.29 -12.23 20.78
N TRP A 293 -3.04 -11.19 21.15
CA TRP A 293 -2.66 -9.80 20.90
C TRP A 293 -1.36 -9.44 21.62
N ASP A 294 -1.23 -9.86 22.89
CA ASP A 294 0.00 -9.66 23.67
C ASP A 294 1.18 -10.39 23.03
N PHE A 295 0.99 -11.65 22.63
CA PHE A 295 1.98 -12.46 21.95
C PHE A 295 2.43 -11.81 20.63
N PHE A 296 1.48 -11.38 19.82
CA PHE A 296 1.72 -10.66 18.57
C PHE A 296 2.59 -9.42 18.80
N TYR A 297 2.25 -8.57 19.78
CA TYR A 297 2.99 -7.35 20.02
C TYR A 297 4.44 -7.62 20.41
N ARG A 298 4.70 -8.65 21.24
CA ARG A 298 6.09 -9.06 21.57
C ARG A 298 6.87 -9.46 20.33
N CYS A 299 6.25 -10.23 19.43
CA CYS A 299 6.87 -10.64 18.17
C CYS A 299 7.19 -9.43 17.28
N TYR A 300 6.21 -8.54 17.12
CA TYR A 300 6.33 -7.30 16.35
C TYR A 300 7.45 -6.43 16.91
N GLU A 301 7.40 -6.05 18.18
CA GLU A 301 8.39 -5.18 18.84
C GLU A 301 9.81 -5.73 18.73
N ARG A 302 10.00 -7.03 19.03
CA ARG A 302 11.31 -7.68 18.91
C ARG A 302 11.89 -7.56 17.51
N THR A 303 11.06 -7.67 16.48
CA THR A 303 11.53 -7.55 15.09
C THR A 303 12.11 -6.16 14.82
N TYR A 304 11.54 -5.10 15.37
CA TYR A 304 12.12 -3.75 15.23
C TYR A 304 13.40 -3.59 16.03
N LEU A 305 13.42 -4.09 17.28
CA LEU A 305 14.59 -4.02 18.16
C LEU A 305 15.80 -4.79 17.59
N GLU A 306 15.58 -5.96 16.97
CA GLU A 306 16.65 -6.71 16.28
C GLU A 306 17.27 -5.91 15.12
N HIS A 307 16.55 -4.95 14.55
CA HIS A 307 17.03 -4.05 13.49
C HIS A 307 17.47 -2.67 14.02
N GLY A 308 17.58 -2.50 15.34
CA GLY A 308 18.06 -1.28 15.98
C GLY A 308 17.07 -0.11 15.98
N ASN A 309 15.79 -0.36 15.69
CA ASN A 309 14.76 0.68 15.63
C ASN A 309 13.65 0.43 16.67
N PRO A 310 13.03 1.47 17.23
CA PRO A 310 11.79 1.31 17.96
C PRO A 310 10.64 0.98 16.98
N PRO A 311 9.60 0.24 17.43
CA PRO A 311 8.39 0.07 16.64
C PRO A 311 7.68 1.40 16.38
N TYR A 312 7.10 1.56 15.19
CA TYR A 312 6.34 2.78 14.83
C TYR A 312 4.85 2.72 15.25
N LEU A 313 4.30 1.54 15.52
CA LEU A 313 2.97 1.39 16.13
C LEU A 313 3.13 0.93 17.57
N THR A 314 2.43 1.62 18.47
CA THR A 314 2.51 1.30 19.90
C THR A 314 1.61 0.13 20.28
N ARG A 315 1.84 -0.44 21.47
CA ARG A 315 0.95 -1.45 22.04
C ARG A 315 -0.49 -0.94 22.17
N ASP A 316 -0.64 0.33 22.52
CA ASP A 316 -1.95 0.99 22.66
C ASP A 316 -2.70 1.05 21.32
N PHE A 317 -1.99 1.28 20.20
CA PHE A 317 -2.60 1.21 18.86
C PHE A 317 -3.29 -0.14 18.63
N PHE A 318 -2.58 -1.25 18.89
CA PHE A 318 -3.14 -2.58 18.66
C PHE A 318 -4.26 -2.94 19.65
N ALA A 319 -4.18 -2.46 20.90
CA ALA A 319 -5.28 -2.60 21.86
C ALA A 319 -6.56 -1.91 21.36
N ARG A 320 -6.44 -0.71 20.77
CA ARG A 320 -7.58 0.00 20.15
C ARG A 320 -8.11 -0.74 18.92
N MET A 321 -7.24 -1.34 18.11
CA MET A 321 -7.65 -2.17 16.98
C MET A 321 -8.46 -3.39 17.41
N ALA A 322 -8.03 -4.07 18.49
CA ALA A 322 -8.77 -5.17 19.09
C ALA A 322 -10.15 -4.73 19.63
N ALA A 323 -10.25 -3.53 20.19
CA ALA A 323 -11.47 -3.03 20.81
C ALA A 323 -12.49 -2.44 19.82
N HIS A 324 -12.03 -1.70 18.81
CA HIS A 324 -12.88 -0.85 17.97
C HIS A 324 -13.00 -1.32 16.52
N MET A 325 -12.07 -2.17 16.05
CA MET A 325 -12.10 -2.71 14.69
C MET A 325 -11.67 -4.18 14.62
N PRO A 326 -12.07 -5.06 15.55
CA PRO A 326 -11.59 -6.44 15.59
C PRO A 326 -11.81 -7.15 14.24
N GLU A 327 -12.96 -6.93 13.61
CA GLU A 327 -13.38 -7.57 12.36
C GLU A 327 -12.42 -7.37 11.18
N ALA A 328 -11.61 -6.31 11.23
CA ALA A 328 -10.62 -5.97 10.21
C ALA A 328 -9.33 -6.78 10.32
N TRP A 329 -9.17 -7.63 11.34
CA TRP A 329 -7.91 -8.30 11.66
C TRP A 329 -8.00 -9.82 11.64
N LEU A 330 -6.93 -10.43 11.13
CA LEU A 330 -6.70 -11.86 11.10
C LEU A 330 -5.26 -12.14 11.56
N LEU A 331 -5.13 -12.96 12.60
CA LEU A 331 -3.86 -13.33 13.19
C LEU A 331 -3.53 -14.78 12.86
N PHE A 332 -2.30 -15.03 12.43
CA PHE A 332 -1.70 -16.35 12.35
C PHE A 332 -0.63 -16.49 13.44
N VAL A 333 -0.67 -17.59 14.17
CA VAL A 333 0.32 -17.93 15.21
C VAL A 333 1.01 -19.22 14.81
N ALA A 334 2.35 -19.16 14.74
CA ALA A 334 3.21 -20.32 14.54
C ALA A 334 3.52 -20.96 15.89
N GLU A 335 3.37 -22.28 15.99
CA GLU A 335 3.58 -23.04 17.22
C GLU A 335 4.59 -24.17 16.99
N ARG A 336 5.44 -24.42 17.99
CA ARG A 336 6.35 -25.57 18.03
C ARG A 336 6.33 -26.15 19.43
N ASP A 337 6.15 -27.47 19.54
CA ASP A 337 6.05 -28.17 20.82
C ASP A 337 4.98 -27.59 21.79
N GLY A 338 3.92 -27.00 21.22
CA GLY A 338 2.83 -26.36 21.98
C GLY A 338 3.12 -24.91 22.40
N GLU A 339 4.29 -24.36 22.08
CA GLU A 339 4.66 -22.97 22.38
C GLU A 339 4.55 -22.08 21.15
N SER A 340 4.01 -20.87 21.32
CA SER A 340 3.94 -19.88 20.24
C SER A 340 5.31 -19.24 20.00
N ILE A 341 5.82 -19.30 18.76
CA ILE A 341 7.17 -18.85 18.41
C ILE A 341 7.21 -17.65 17.45
N ALA A 342 6.15 -17.42 16.69
CA ALA A 342 6.04 -16.28 15.77
C ALA A 342 4.59 -15.97 15.42
N SER A 343 4.35 -14.77 14.88
CA SER A 343 3.01 -14.33 14.50
C SER A 343 3.00 -13.44 13.27
N SER A 344 1.95 -13.58 12.45
CA SER A 344 1.66 -12.72 11.31
C SER A 344 0.27 -12.13 11.49
N LEU A 345 0.18 -10.79 11.56
CA LEU A 345 -1.09 -10.07 11.63
C LEU A 345 -1.35 -9.41 10.28
N ILE A 346 -2.46 -9.79 9.66
CA ILE A 346 -2.92 -9.20 8.41
C ILE A 346 -4.24 -8.47 8.63
N ALA A 347 -4.48 -7.44 7.83
CA ALA A 347 -5.81 -6.84 7.79
C ALA A 347 -6.63 -7.50 6.68
N ILE A 348 -7.94 -7.38 6.78
CA ILE A 348 -8.89 -7.84 5.77
C ILE A 348 -9.93 -6.76 5.54
N SER A 349 -10.50 -6.71 4.34
CA SER A 349 -11.68 -5.90 4.05
C SER A 349 -12.79 -6.35 5.01
N ALA A 350 -13.15 -5.45 5.92
CA ALA A 350 -14.23 -5.64 6.84
C ALA A 350 -15.15 -4.44 6.73
N LEU A 351 -16.06 -4.51 5.77
CA LEU A 351 -17.21 -3.62 5.74
C LEU A 351 -18.35 -4.32 6.48
N PRO A 352 -18.94 -3.68 7.50
CA PRO A 352 -20.17 -4.17 8.10
C PRO A 352 -21.27 -4.19 7.03
N SER A 353 -22.18 -5.16 7.14
CA SER A 353 -23.40 -5.27 6.33
C SER A 353 -24.42 -4.13 6.55
N SER A 354 -24.01 -3.00 7.16
CA SER A 354 -24.92 -1.93 7.62
C SER A 354 -24.96 -0.69 6.72
N ALA A 355 -24.09 -0.58 5.71
CA ALA A 355 -24.29 0.38 4.63
C ALA A 355 -24.93 -0.36 3.46
N SER A 356 -26.11 0.07 3.02
CA SER A 356 -26.83 -0.40 1.82
C SER A 356 -26.07 -0.16 0.49
N GLY A 357 -24.76 0.08 0.56
CA GLY A 357 -23.87 0.32 -0.57
C GLY A 357 -23.49 -0.98 -1.26
N GLN A 358 -23.44 -0.93 -2.60
CA GLN A 358 -23.22 -2.04 -3.52
C GLN A 358 -21.81 -2.69 -3.44
N ASN A 359 -21.03 -2.43 -2.38
CA ASN A 359 -19.59 -2.70 -2.31
C ASN A 359 -19.21 -4.07 -1.71
N HIS A 360 -20.15 -5.03 -1.66
CA HIS A 360 -19.89 -6.40 -1.19
C HIS A 360 -19.11 -7.30 -2.18
N GLN A 361 -18.61 -6.78 -3.30
CA GLN A 361 -18.19 -7.65 -4.40
C GLN A 361 -16.71 -8.07 -4.41
N ASN A 362 -15.78 -7.35 -3.77
CA ASN A 362 -14.35 -7.71 -3.79
C ASN A 362 -13.73 -7.65 -2.39
N SER A 363 -13.52 -8.82 -1.79
CA SER A 363 -12.80 -9.00 -0.54
C SER A 363 -11.29 -8.98 -0.75
N VAL A 364 -10.58 -8.27 0.11
CA VAL A 364 -9.12 -8.10 0.01
C VAL A 364 -8.48 -8.41 1.36
N ALA A 365 -7.33 -9.08 1.33
CA ALA A 365 -6.46 -9.27 2.48
C ALA A 365 -5.15 -8.49 2.29
N TYR A 366 -4.63 -7.92 3.36
CA TYR A 366 -3.48 -7.01 3.34
C TYR A 366 -2.41 -7.53 4.31
N GLY A 367 -1.29 -8.01 3.79
CA GLY A 367 -0.14 -8.37 4.62
C GLY A 367 0.41 -7.12 5.31
N ARG A 368 0.45 -7.11 6.65
CA ARG A 368 0.83 -5.91 7.42
C ARG A 368 2.04 -6.13 8.32
N TYR A 369 1.91 -7.01 9.31
CA TYR A 369 2.87 -7.09 10.41
C TYR A 369 3.29 -8.52 10.65
N TRP A 370 4.57 -8.69 10.96
CA TRP A 370 5.20 -9.96 11.24
C TRP A 370 6.17 -9.79 12.39
N GLY A 371 6.36 -10.86 13.14
CA GLY A 371 7.54 -11.01 13.95
C GLY A 371 7.72 -12.42 14.47
N ALA A 372 8.92 -12.70 14.96
CA ALA A 372 9.27 -14.00 15.52
C ALA A 372 10.11 -13.84 16.79
N LEU A 373 9.87 -14.72 17.76
CA LEU A 373 10.72 -14.90 18.93
C LEU A 373 11.79 -15.97 18.69
N GLU A 374 11.64 -16.77 17.63
CA GLU A 374 12.61 -17.80 17.30
C GLU A 374 12.91 -17.80 15.81
N ARG A 375 14.15 -18.14 15.48
CA ARG A 375 14.57 -18.25 14.08
C ARG A 375 14.31 -19.66 13.59
N VAL A 376 13.48 -19.76 12.56
CA VAL A 376 13.25 -20.99 11.79
C VAL A 376 13.36 -20.63 10.32
N ASP A 377 14.11 -21.43 9.56
CA ASP A 377 14.31 -21.22 8.14
C ASP A 377 12.97 -21.20 7.40
N CYS A 378 12.81 -20.25 6.48
CA CYS A 378 11.61 -20.06 5.66
C CYS A 378 10.32 -19.70 6.44
N LEU A 379 10.36 -19.54 7.77
CA LEU A 379 9.18 -19.26 8.60
C LEU A 379 8.43 -17.98 8.18
N HIS A 380 9.17 -16.91 7.86
CA HIS A 380 8.59 -15.68 7.33
C HIS A 380 7.77 -15.91 6.05
N PHE A 381 8.23 -16.79 5.15
CA PHE A 381 7.49 -17.05 3.91
C PHE A 381 6.20 -17.84 4.17
N GLU A 382 6.28 -18.84 5.06
CA GLU A 382 5.11 -19.62 5.48
C GLU A 382 4.05 -18.71 6.12
N ALA A 383 4.44 -17.89 7.08
CA ALA A 383 3.48 -17.10 7.86
C ALA A 383 2.97 -15.83 7.15
N CYS A 384 3.79 -15.19 6.32
CA CYS A 384 3.41 -13.92 5.67
C CYS A 384 2.81 -14.10 4.28
N TYR A 385 2.96 -15.28 3.67
CA TYR A 385 2.43 -15.56 2.34
C TYR A 385 1.64 -16.86 2.30
N TYR A 386 2.24 -18.02 2.59
CA TYR A 386 1.57 -19.29 2.30
C TYR A 386 0.34 -19.56 3.18
N GLN A 387 0.40 -19.25 4.48
CA GLN A 387 -0.74 -19.35 5.39
C GLN A 387 -1.84 -18.33 5.04
N PRO A 388 -1.54 -17.03 4.83
CA PRO A 388 -2.51 -16.05 4.31
C PRO A 388 -3.14 -16.44 2.98
N LEU A 389 -2.35 -16.89 1.99
CA LEU A 389 -2.87 -17.30 0.69
C LEU A 389 -3.77 -18.53 0.80
N GLN A 390 -3.39 -19.51 1.61
CA GLN A 390 -4.23 -20.68 1.89
C GLN A 390 -5.55 -20.29 2.55
N TRP A 391 -5.51 -19.36 3.51
CA TRP A 391 -6.72 -18.80 4.12
C TRP A 391 -7.59 -18.05 3.10
N CYS A 392 -6.97 -17.23 2.24
CA CYS A 392 -7.66 -16.50 1.18
C CYS A 392 -8.38 -17.44 0.22
N ILE A 393 -7.72 -18.51 -0.23
CA ILE A 393 -8.34 -19.52 -1.10
C ILE A 393 -9.54 -20.16 -0.40
N TYR A 394 -9.36 -20.62 0.83
CA TYR A 394 -10.41 -21.31 1.59
C TYR A 394 -11.64 -20.42 1.86
N HIS A 395 -11.43 -19.12 2.11
CA HIS A 395 -12.50 -18.16 2.40
C HIS A 395 -12.99 -17.39 1.16
N GLY A 396 -12.51 -17.70 -0.03
CA GLY A 396 -12.94 -17.03 -1.27
C GLY A 396 -12.52 -15.56 -1.35
N VAL A 397 -11.39 -15.19 -0.73
CA VAL A 397 -10.86 -13.83 -0.81
C VAL A 397 -10.30 -13.56 -2.20
N ASP A 398 -10.68 -12.43 -2.81
CA ASP A 398 -10.36 -12.14 -4.23
C ASP A 398 -8.90 -11.76 -4.45
N ARG A 399 -8.31 -11.04 -3.49
CA ARG A 399 -6.96 -10.50 -3.63
C ARG A 399 -6.19 -10.45 -2.31
N PHE A 400 -4.89 -10.74 -2.36
CA PHE A 400 -3.96 -10.54 -1.27
C PHE A 400 -2.86 -9.54 -1.66
N GLU A 401 -2.71 -8.48 -0.90
CA GLU A 401 -1.69 -7.45 -1.09
C GLU A 401 -0.50 -7.69 -0.16
N GLY A 402 0.68 -7.98 -0.72
CA GLY A 402 1.85 -8.35 0.07
C GLY A 402 2.63 -7.19 0.72
N GLY A 403 2.12 -5.95 0.69
CA GLY A 403 2.79 -4.74 1.19
C GLY A 403 3.87 -4.15 0.26
N ALA A 404 4.76 -3.29 0.79
CA ALA A 404 5.73 -2.49 0.01
C ALA A 404 7.01 -3.21 -0.48
N GLN A 405 7.22 -4.48 -0.13
CA GLN A 405 8.38 -5.28 -0.54
C GLN A 405 8.41 -5.61 -2.06
N GLY A 406 9.61 -5.82 -2.63
CA GLY A 406 9.87 -5.91 -4.08
C GLY A 406 9.72 -7.27 -4.78
N GLU A 407 10.44 -7.46 -5.89
CA GLU A 407 10.30 -8.55 -6.88
C GLU A 407 10.30 -9.98 -6.31
N HIS A 408 10.94 -10.22 -5.16
CA HIS A 408 11.00 -11.56 -4.55
C HIS A 408 9.62 -12.17 -4.27
N LYS A 409 8.58 -11.35 -4.23
CA LYS A 409 7.18 -11.77 -4.11
C LYS A 409 6.64 -12.49 -5.35
N MET A 410 7.20 -12.23 -6.53
CA MET A 410 6.82 -12.95 -7.74
C MET A 410 7.05 -14.46 -7.61
N ALA A 411 8.09 -14.87 -6.87
CA ALA A 411 8.34 -16.29 -6.58
C ALA A 411 7.20 -16.96 -5.79
N ARG A 412 6.29 -16.17 -5.19
CA ARG A 412 5.09 -16.59 -4.47
C ARG A 412 3.78 -16.26 -5.19
N ALA A 413 3.86 -15.97 -6.50
CA ALA A 413 2.70 -15.68 -7.35
C ALA A 413 1.98 -14.35 -7.08
N LEU A 414 2.64 -13.40 -6.41
CA LEU A 414 2.18 -12.01 -6.38
C LEU A 414 2.69 -11.31 -7.63
N LEU A 415 1.78 -10.88 -8.50
CA LEU A 415 2.06 -10.26 -9.78
C LEU A 415 2.22 -8.74 -9.63
N PRO A 416 3.03 -8.08 -10.48
CA PRO A 416 3.18 -6.64 -10.47
C PRO A 416 1.84 -5.94 -10.76
N VAL A 417 1.54 -4.92 -9.97
CA VAL A 417 0.39 -4.03 -10.11
C VAL A 417 0.89 -2.60 -10.00
N GLN A 418 0.46 -1.74 -10.91
CA GLN A 418 0.77 -0.32 -10.87
C GLN A 418 0.06 0.34 -9.67
N ALA A 419 0.81 1.12 -8.89
CA ALA A 419 0.26 2.02 -7.88
C ALA A 419 0.64 3.46 -8.22
N THR A 420 -0.33 4.37 -8.17
CA THR A 420 -0.16 5.75 -8.60
C THR A 420 -0.26 6.70 -7.42
N SER A 421 0.59 7.72 -7.40
CA SER A 421 0.51 8.88 -6.52
C SER A 421 0.37 10.14 -7.35
N ALA A 422 -0.17 11.20 -6.76
CA ALA A 422 -0.34 12.50 -7.41
C ALA A 422 0.35 13.61 -6.60
N HIS A 423 0.92 14.59 -7.30
CA HIS A 423 1.80 15.58 -6.70
C HIS A 423 1.48 16.98 -7.23
N TRP A 424 1.37 17.94 -6.32
CA TRP A 424 1.34 19.36 -6.62
C TRP A 424 2.55 20.03 -5.96
N LEU A 425 3.22 20.95 -6.65
CA LEU A 425 4.36 21.70 -6.14
C LEU A 425 4.07 23.19 -6.29
N ALA A 426 4.18 23.96 -5.21
CA ALA A 426 3.87 25.38 -5.20
C ALA A 426 4.82 26.22 -6.10
N HIS A 427 6.08 25.81 -6.20
CA HIS A 427 7.09 26.57 -6.93
C HIS A 427 7.13 26.13 -8.42
N PRO A 428 6.76 27.00 -9.39
CA PRO A 428 6.54 26.59 -10.78
C PRO A 428 7.75 25.95 -11.46
N ALA A 429 8.96 26.49 -11.24
CA ALA A 429 10.17 25.94 -11.86
C ALA A 429 10.50 24.51 -11.37
N PHE A 430 10.19 24.20 -10.11
CA PHE A 430 10.37 22.84 -9.58
C PHE A 430 9.27 21.92 -10.08
N ALA A 431 8.02 22.39 -10.13
CA ALA A 431 6.92 21.64 -10.73
C ALA A 431 7.26 21.21 -12.17
N GLU A 432 7.69 22.14 -13.02
CA GLU A 432 8.07 21.86 -14.41
C GLU A 432 9.25 20.88 -14.53
N ALA A 433 10.25 21.01 -13.65
CA ALA A 433 11.40 20.10 -13.64
C ALA A 433 11.01 18.68 -13.18
N VAL A 434 10.16 18.58 -12.16
CA VAL A 434 9.66 17.30 -11.63
C VAL A 434 8.72 16.64 -12.63
N GLU A 435 7.86 17.37 -13.31
CA GLU A 435 6.96 16.85 -14.34
C GLU A 435 7.75 16.19 -15.48
N ARG A 436 8.77 16.87 -16.02
CA ARG A 436 9.68 16.29 -17.03
C ARG A 436 10.43 15.07 -16.52
N PHE A 437 10.78 15.03 -15.24
CA PHE A 437 11.42 13.87 -14.64
C PHE A 437 10.44 12.69 -14.55
N LEU A 438 9.22 12.93 -14.09
CA LEU A 438 8.17 11.93 -13.94
C LEU A 438 7.70 11.35 -15.28
N ALA A 439 7.65 12.16 -16.34
CA ALA A 439 7.38 11.67 -17.69
C ALA A 439 8.39 10.58 -18.11
N ARG A 440 9.68 10.82 -17.87
CA ARG A 440 10.76 9.86 -18.15
C ARG A 440 10.74 8.65 -17.21
N GLU A 441 10.48 8.87 -15.92
CA GLU A 441 10.33 7.78 -14.93
C GLU A 441 9.16 6.86 -15.30
N GLY A 442 8.04 7.44 -15.76
CA GLY A 442 6.83 6.72 -16.18
C GLY A 442 7.09 5.74 -17.32
N GLU A 443 7.83 6.13 -18.36
CA GLU A 443 8.24 5.23 -19.45
C GLU A 443 9.06 4.04 -18.92
N GLY A 444 10.01 4.30 -18.01
CA GLY A 444 10.81 3.26 -17.37
C GLY A 444 9.98 2.28 -16.54
N VAL A 445 8.99 2.78 -15.80
CA VAL A 445 8.07 1.95 -15.00
C VAL A 445 7.22 1.05 -15.89
N GLN A 446 6.73 1.54 -17.03
CA GLN A 446 5.96 0.73 -17.99
C GLN A 446 6.83 -0.38 -18.59
N GLY A 447 8.06 -0.04 -19.02
CA GLY A 447 9.02 -1.04 -19.51
C GLY A 447 9.31 -2.12 -18.48
N TYR A 448 9.62 -1.72 -17.25
CA TYR A 448 9.87 -2.63 -16.12
C TYR A 448 8.65 -3.50 -15.78
N MET A 449 7.43 -2.94 -15.82
CA MET A 449 6.21 -3.74 -15.65
C MET A 449 6.07 -4.81 -16.73
N GLY A 450 6.36 -4.48 -18.00
CA GLY A 450 6.36 -5.43 -19.10
C GLY A 450 7.36 -6.57 -18.90
N GLU A 451 8.58 -6.27 -18.46
CA GLU A 451 9.62 -7.26 -18.12
C GLU A 451 9.18 -8.20 -16.98
N LEU A 452 8.59 -7.65 -15.92
CA LEU A 452 8.08 -8.45 -14.81
C LEU A 452 6.92 -9.35 -15.24
N GLN A 453 6.00 -8.84 -16.07
CA GLN A 453 4.89 -9.66 -16.60
C GLN A 453 5.40 -10.80 -17.49
N ALA A 454 6.45 -10.57 -18.28
CA ALA A 454 7.09 -11.61 -19.10
C ALA A 454 7.70 -12.75 -18.25
N ARG A 455 8.14 -12.45 -17.02
CA ARG A 455 8.70 -13.38 -16.03
C ARG A 455 7.63 -14.00 -15.10
N SER A 456 6.37 -14.04 -15.53
CA SER A 456 5.26 -14.57 -14.74
C SER A 456 5.55 -15.98 -14.15
N PRO A 457 5.23 -16.23 -12.87
CA PRO A 457 5.42 -17.53 -12.22
C PRO A 457 4.38 -18.58 -12.63
N PHE A 458 3.32 -18.18 -13.34
CA PHE A 458 2.26 -19.06 -13.82
C PHE A 458 2.66 -19.77 -15.12
N ARG A 459 2.11 -20.96 -15.34
CA ARG A 459 2.28 -21.66 -16.62
C ARG A 459 1.59 -20.85 -17.73
N ARG A 460 2.22 -20.74 -18.89
CA ARG A 460 1.55 -20.23 -20.10
C ARG A 460 0.50 -21.25 -20.54
N ALA A 461 -0.64 -20.76 -21.03
CA ALA A 461 -1.62 -21.64 -21.67
C ALA A 461 -0.97 -22.29 -22.90
N GLU A 462 -1.14 -23.61 -23.05
CA GLU A 462 -0.73 -24.35 -24.26
C GLU A 462 -1.62 -24.00 -25.45
#